data_AF-A0A846YLN0-F1
#
_entry.id   AF-A0A846YLN0-F1
#
_cell.length_a   1.000
_cell.length_b   1.000
_cell.length_c   1.000
_cell.angle_alpha   90.00
_cell.angle_beta   90.00
_cell.angle_gamma   90.00
#
_symmetry.space_group_name_H-M   'P 1'
#
loop_
_entity.id
_entity.type
_entity.pdbx_description
1 polymer ?
#
loop_
_entity_poly.entity_id
_entity_poly.type
_entity_poly.pdbx_seq_one_letter_code
_entity_poly.pdbx_strand_id
1 'polypeptide(L)'
;MDTDNSAGKSAEHRVHTQVDPADLRRLLEAGPDSCLVLSEGRMQVQDRSPGDGAGLVVVTRAGLVAQLGESPADNDLVTQAALLDSEVRSLGA
;
A
#
# COMPACT_ATOMS: atom_id res chain seq x y z
N MET A 1 -33.62 -0.06 -18.81
CA MET A 1 -33.41 -0.08 -17.35
C MET A 1 -32.52 -1.27 -17.14
N ASP A 2 -31.23 -1.01 -17.15
CA ASP A 2 -30.21 -2.05 -17.19
C ASP A 2 -29.21 -1.69 -16.11
N THR A 3 -29.57 -2.10 -14.90
CA THR A 3 -28.73 -2.01 -13.72
C THR A 3 -27.70 -3.13 -13.84
N ASP A 4 -26.57 -2.88 -14.50
CA ASP A 4 -25.42 -3.78 -14.41
C ASP A 4 -24.70 -3.54 -13.09
N ASN A 5 -25.20 -4.25 -12.09
CA ASN A 5 -24.52 -4.54 -10.85
C ASN A 5 -23.39 -5.53 -11.13
N SER A 6 -22.26 -5.05 -11.65
CA SER A 6 -21.00 -5.79 -11.60
C SER A 6 -20.34 -5.56 -10.25
N ALA A 7 -20.82 -6.34 -9.28
CA ALA A 7 -20.24 -6.47 -7.95
C ALA A 7 -18.73 -6.75 -8.02
N GLY A 8 -17.98 -5.98 -7.24
CA GLY A 8 -16.55 -6.16 -7.03
C GLY A 8 -16.22 -7.59 -6.65
N LYS A 9 -15.47 -8.27 -7.52
CA LYS A 9 -14.87 -9.56 -7.17
C LYS A 9 -13.75 -9.91 -8.12
N SER A 10 -12.65 -9.17 -8.06
CA SER A 10 -11.33 -9.74 -8.33
C SER A 10 -10.32 -8.88 -7.62
N ALA A 11 -9.90 -9.32 -6.44
CA ALA A 11 -8.56 -9.03 -5.95
C ALA A 11 -7.58 -9.70 -6.93
N GLU A 12 -7.45 -9.11 -8.12
CA GLU A 12 -6.41 -9.47 -9.05
C GLU A 12 -5.12 -9.08 -8.34
N HIS A 13 -4.37 -10.06 -7.84
CA HIS A 13 -2.96 -9.92 -7.50
C HIS A 13 -2.14 -9.61 -8.77
N ARG A 14 -2.61 -8.69 -9.62
CA ARG A 14 -1.86 -8.16 -10.74
C ARG A 14 -0.64 -7.53 -10.13
N VAL A 15 0.50 -8.05 -10.54
CA VAL A 15 1.83 -7.51 -10.33
C VAL A 15 1.78 -5.99 -10.55
N HIS A 16 1.55 -5.24 -9.49
CA HIS A 16 1.43 -3.79 -9.52
C HIS A 16 2.58 -3.22 -8.71
N THR A 17 3.45 -2.52 -9.42
CA THR A 17 4.56 -1.73 -8.88
C THR A 17 4.10 -0.41 -8.28
N GLN A 18 2.79 -0.10 -8.38
CA GLN A 18 2.22 1.16 -7.93
C GLN A 18 1.61 1.01 -6.53
N VAL A 19 1.81 2.02 -5.69
CA VAL A 19 1.19 2.09 -4.37
C VAL A 19 -0.28 2.48 -4.54
N ASP A 20 -1.20 1.63 -4.08
CA ASP A 20 -2.64 1.92 -4.12
C ASP A 20 -3.15 2.33 -2.73
N PRO A 21 -4.13 3.26 -2.63
CA PRO A 21 -4.78 3.58 -1.36
C PRO A 21 -5.38 2.35 -0.63
N ALA A 22 -5.82 1.32 -1.36
CA ALA A 22 -6.30 0.09 -0.76
C ALA A 22 -5.19 -0.69 -0.03
N ASP A 23 -3.94 -0.61 -0.50
CA ASP A 23 -2.79 -1.25 0.17
C ASP A 23 -2.43 -0.50 1.46
N LEU A 24 -2.51 0.83 1.46
CA LEU A 24 -2.34 1.64 2.67
C LEU A 24 -3.44 1.36 3.69
N ARG A 25 -4.68 1.20 3.23
CA ARG A 25 -5.80 0.83 4.10
C ARG A 25 -5.59 -0.55 4.71
N ARG A 26 -5.20 -1.55 3.91
CA ARG A 26 -4.82 -2.88 4.39
C ARG A 26 -3.66 -2.84 5.39
N LEU A 27 -2.67 -1.98 5.16
CA LEU A 27 -1.55 -1.78 6.08
C LEU A 27 -2.00 -1.21 7.43
N LEU A 28 -2.96 -0.28 7.44
CA LEU A 28 -3.53 0.28 8.67
C LEU A 28 -4.37 -0.74 9.45
N GLU A 29 -5.09 -1.59 8.73
CA GLU A 29 -5.88 -2.71 9.27
C GLU A 29 -5.00 -3.88 9.75
N ALA A 30 -3.74 -3.96 9.27
CA ALA A 30 -2.78 -4.97 9.68
C ALA A 30 -2.13 -4.67 11.05
N GLY A 31 -1.26 -5.57 11.51
CA GLY A 31 -0.57 -5.47 12.79
C GLY A 31 0.30 -4.20 12.93
N PRO A 32 0.61 -3.77 14.16
CA PRO A 32 1.39 -2.55 14.43
C PRO A 32 2.78 -2.54 13.79
N ASP A 33 3.38 -3.73 13.62
CA ASP A 33 4.70 -3.93 13.01
C ASP A 33 4.65 -4.16 11.50
N SER A 34 3.48 -3.99 10.89
CA SER A 34 3.30 -4.20 9.46
C SER A 34 3.97 -3.11 8.63
N CYS A 35 4.37 -3.47 7.41
CA CYS A 35 4.98 -2.55 6.46
C CYS A 35 4.62 -2.91 5.02
N LEU A 36 4.52 -1.89 4.17
CA LEU A 36 4.40 -2.03 2.73
C LEU A 36 5.81 -2.12 2.14
N VAL A 37 6.06 -3.18 1.39
CA VAL A 37 7.35 -3.49 0.80
C VAL A 37 7.19 -3.70 -0.69
N LEU A 38 8.10 -3.14 -1.48
CA LEU A 38 8.24 -3.40 -2.89
C LEU A 38 9.30 -4.49 -3.11
N SER A 39 8.86 -5.64 -3.60
CA SER A 39 9.71 -6.81 -3.81
C SER A 39 9.43 -7.41 -5.18
N GLU A 40 10.48 -7.63 -5.99
CA GLU A 40 10.34 -8.18 -7.35
C GLU A 40 9.29 -7.46 -8.22
N GLY A 41 9.18 -6.13 -8.07
CA GLY A 41 8.20 -5.32 -8.79
C GLY A 41 6.75 -5.51 -8.31
N ARG A 42 6.55 -5.96 -7.06
CA ARG A 42 5.23 -6.14 -6.45
C ARG A 42 5.14 -5.44 -5.12
N MET A 43 4.07 -4.66 -4.93
CA MET A 43 3.71 -4.14 -3.62
C MET A 43 3.13 -5.26 -2.77
N GLN A 44 3.67 -5.44 -1.55
CA GLN A 44 3.22 -6.45 -0.60
C GLN A 44 3.18 -5.86 0.81
N VAL A 45 2.06 -6.04 1.50
CA VAL A 45 1.95 -5.77 2.94
C VAL A 45 2.52 -6.97 3.69
N GLN A 46 3.52 -6.75 4.51
CA GLN A 46 4.12 -7.75 5.38
C GLN A 46 3.84 -7.39 6.83
N ASP A 47 3.34 -8.35 7.62
CA ASP A 47 2.99 -8.16 9.03
C ASP A 47 4.23 -7.99 9.94
N ARG A 48 5.41 -8.34 9.42
CA ARG A 48 6.70 -8.20 10.10
C ARG A 48 7.66 -7.44 9.21
N SER A 49 8.46 -6.56 9.82
CA SER A 49 9.60 -5.94 9.15
C SER A 49 10.41 -7.02 8.41
N PRO A 50 10.58 -6.90 7.09
CA PRO A 50 11.29 -7.90 6.32
C PRO A 50 12.70 -8.06 6.91
N GLY A 51 13.10 -9.30 7.16
CA GLY A 51 14.52 -9.59 7.37
C GLY A 51 15.33 -9.14 6.15
N ASP A 52 16.62 -8.86 6.37
CA ASP A 52 17.58 -8.43 5.34
C ASP A 52 17.40 -9.28 4.06
N GLY A 53 16.75 -8.73 3.03
CA GLY A 53 16.49 -9.43 1.76
C GLY A 53 15.05 -9.48 1.27
N ALA A 54 14.03 -9.07 2.04
CA ALA A 54 12.64 -9.18 1.57
C ALA A 54 12.10 -8.01 0.73
N GLY A 55 12.92 -7.01 0.36
CA GLY A 55 12.58 -5.94 -0.60
C GLY A 55 12.80 -4.52 -0.07
N LEU A 56 12.40 -3.52 -0.86
CA LEU A 56 12.46 -2.10 -0.48
C LEU A 56 11.25 -1.76 0.40
N VAL A 57 11.48 -1.40 1.66
CA VAL A 57 10.41 -0.91 2.54
C VAL A 57 9.97 0.47 2.05
N VAL A 58 8.74 0.57 1.58
CA VAL A 58 8.15 1.81 1.07
C VAL A 58 7.63 2.66 2.23
N VAL A 59 6.83 2.05 3.11
CA VAL A 59 6.30 2.72 4.29
C VAL A 59 5.94 1.70 5.37
N THR A 60 6.18 2.04 6.64
CA THR A 60 5.74 1.24 7.78
C THR A 60 4.39 1.73 8.27
N ARG A 61 3.58 0.85 8.89
CA ARG A 61 2.31 1.26 9.50
C ARG A 61 2.53 2.37 10.52
N ALA A 62 3.55 2.26 11.35
CA ALA A 62 3.90 3.31 12.32
C ALA A 62 4.23 4.64 11.63
N GLY A 63 4.97 4.63 10.51
CA GLY A 63 5.27 5.83 9.73
C GLY A 63 4.02 6.43 9.07
N LEU A 64 3.14 5.58 8.54
CA LEU A 64 1.87 6.00 7.95
C LEU A 64 0.95 6.64 8.99
N VAL A 65 0.84 6.03 10.17
CA VAL A 65 0.07 6.57 11.31
C VAL A 65 0.68 7.86 11.84
N ALA A 66 2.01 7.98 11.87
CA ALA A 66 2.67 9.22 12.28
C ALA A 66 2.39 10.38 11.30
N GLN A 67 2.23 10.09 10.01
CA GLN A 67 1.92 11.09 8.98
C GLN A 67 0.43 11.43 8.90
N LEU A 68 -0.44 10.42 8.87
CA LEU A 68 -1.86 10.59 8.56
C LEU A 68 -2.81 10.34 9.76
N GLY A 69 -2.30 9.77 10.86
CA GLY A 69 -3.09 9.34 12.01
C GLY A 69 -3.59 7.89 11.92
N GLU A 70 -4.28 7.42 12.97
CA GLU A 70 -4.79 6.04 13.09
C GLU A 70 -6.01 5.75 12.20
N SER A 71 -6.70 6.78 11.73
CA SER A 71 -7.88 6.63 10.86
C SER A 71 -7.94 7.78 9.85
N PRO A 72 -7.05 7.77 8.84
CA PRO A 72 -7.02 8.78 7.79
C PRO A 72 -8.22 8.64 6.86
N ALA A 73 -8.63 9.74 6.23
CA ALA A 73 -9.70 9.72 5.24
C ALA A 73 -9.21 9.15 3.91
N ASP A 74 -10.13 8.67 3.07
CA ASP A 74 -9.78 8.09 1.77
C ASP A 74 -9.00 9.06 0.86
N ASN A 75 -9.27 10.38 0.95
CA ASN A 75 -8.52 11.39 0.20
C ASN A 75 -7.05 11.51 0.64
N ASP A 76 -6.78 11.38 1.94
CA ASP A 76 -5.43 11.38 2.49
C ASP A 76 -4.66 10.14 2.03
N LEU A 77 -5.32 8.97 2.01
CA LEU A 77 -4.74 7.74 1.49
C LEU A 77 -4.40 7.84 0.01
N VAL A 78 -5.29 8.41 -0.81
CA VAL A 78 -5.04 8.63 -2.25
C VAL A 78 -3.85 9.56 -2.46
N THR A 79 -3.78 10.65 -1.71
CA THR A 79 -2.69 11.62 -1.79
C THR A 79 -1.36 10.97 -1.38
N GLN A 80 -1.35 10.26 -0.25
CA GLN A 80 -0.17 9.58 0.26
C GLN A 80 0.31 8.47 -0.68
N ALA A 81 -0.61 7.71 -1.28
CA ALA A 81 -0.28 6.67 -2.25
C ALA A 81 0.41 7.25 -3.49
N ALA A 82 -0.11 8.36 -4.04
CA ALA A 82 0.51 9.03 -5.19
C ALA A 82 1.91 9.60 -4.88
N LEU A 83 2.12 10.09 -3.66
CA LEU A 83 3.44 10.54 -3.20
C LEU A 83 4.42 9.37 -3.12
N LEU A 84 4.04 8.30 -2.43
CA LEU A 84 4.88 7.11 -2.29
C LEU A 84 5.18 6.44 -3.64
N ASP A 85 4.21 6.38 -4.56
CA ASP A 85 4.42 5.90 -5.93
C ASP A 85 5.49 6.71 -6.68
N SER A 86 5.42 8.03 -6.56
CA SER A 86 6.40 8.94 -7.18
C SER A 86 7.79 8.78 -6.57
N GLU A 87 7.89 8.61 -5.25
CA GLU A 87 9.14 8.36 -4.54
C GLU A 87 9.75 7.01 -4.95
N VAL A 88 8.94 5.95 -4.97
CA VAL A 88 9.35 4.61 -5.41
C VAL A 88 9.87 4.63 -6.85
N ARG A 89 9.19 5.32 -7.77
CA ARG A 89 9.68 5.52 -9.14
C ARG A 89 11.00 6.28 -9.19
N SER A 90 11.20 7.24 -8.30
CA SER A 90 12.43 8.04 -8.26
C SER A 90 13.62 7.25 -7.69
N LEU A 91 13.36 6.32 -6.78
CA LEU A 91 14.37 5.44 -6.17
C LEU A 91 14.73 4.22 -7.03
N GLY A 92 13.85 3.83 -7.95
CA GLY A 92 13.96 2.61 -8.78
C GLY A 92 14.06 2.84 -10.28
N ALA A 93 14.42 4.05 -10.74
CA ALA A 93 14.74 4.36 -12.13
C ALA A 93 16.22 4.12 -12.47
#